data_AF-A4J2M6-F1
#
_entry.id   AF-A4J2M6-F1
#
_cell.length_a   1.000
_cell.length_b   1.000
_cell.length_c   1.000
_cell.angle_alpha   90.00
_cell.angle_beta   90.00
_cell.angle_gamma   90.00
#
_symmetry.space_group_name_H-M   'P 1'
#
loop_
_entity.id
_entity.type
_entity.pdbx_description
1 polymer ?
#
loop_
_entity_poly.entity_id
_entity_poly.type
_entity_poly.pdbx_seq_one_letter_code
_entity_poly.pdbx_strand_id
1 'polypeptide(L)'
;MKRKLIGVWVVGVICLLIWFPKQTLAMGMIDTQSAVVGKILNYDKSCDTYTVYGRRSVMTKNGWQVVETQKFYHVIPMTDTAKQKLRQGIGSGVKAFGVTQTATGLREQNLLAETVLPYNPDADRAAGVSAAFGPAEGPFDWIGFGVANRPTYLSTIELKKEGQGEKITEFVNALATIRDALFNSDGEESKTERSASQKLPYILHTIEGDEEKNDIYTDVYKWWKANIDTKWYLEKDLDTLNQLGSASGGLAFFKGKVGSNGGYIESVPAIRPNIEKYMNKVGGGGSSYLEKTPGIFFGSLTYDRETKTLYVSGPFYKRIDSLVNDMEAVKSGLGSTQRHERWEVKGVSPSRMDVLLKNKCWVSGRKVLNYEKGKLIDYYFSVDKTLTVNEFNSALDFIRDISLKGGM
;
A
#
# COMPACT_ATOMS: atom_id res chain seq x y z
N MET A 1 -64.68 -15.49 13.95
CA MET A 1 -64.78 -15.96 12.55
C MET A 1 -63.96 -15.02 11.67
N LYS A 2 -62.91 -15.54 10.99
CA LYS A 2 -62.11 -14.93 9.88
C LYS A 2 -61.38 -13.60 10.18
N ARG A 3 -60.07 -13.59 10.51
CA ARG A 3 -58.84 -13.63 9.65
C ARG A 3 -58.69 -12.51 8.60
N LYS A 4 -57.47 -11.94 8.56
CA LYS A 4 -56.86 -10.89 7.69
C LYS A 4 -57.11 -9.46 8.24
N LEU A 5 -56.14 -8.58 8.50
CA LEU A 5 -54.85 -8.32 7.87
C LEU A 5 -53.72 -8.12 8.90
N ILE A 6 -52.69 -8.96 8.82
CA ILE A 6 -51.32 -8.64 9.21
C ILE A 6 -50.64 -8.30 7.88
N GLY A 7 -50.26 -7.04 7.67
CA GLY A 7 -49.57 -6.64 6.44
C GLY A 7 -49.78 -5.19 6.03
N VAL A 8 -49.42 -4.23 6.88
CA VAL A 8 -49.18 -2.83 6.46
C VAL A 8 -48.01 -2.17 7.22
N TRP A 9 -47.55 -2.72 8.35
CA TRP A 9 -46.53 -2.08 9.19
C TRP A 9 -45.06 -2.35 8.83
N VAL A 10 -44.77 -3.00 7.69
CA VAL A 10 -43.38 -3.23 7.22
C VAL A 10 -43.01 -2.34 6.01
N VAL A 11 -43.97 -1.63 5.41
CA VAL A 11 -43.71 -0.70 4.29
C VAL A 11 -43.48 0.74 4.78
N GLY A 12 -43.95 1.09 5.99
CA GLY A 12 -43.80 2.43 6.57
C GLY A 12 -42.40 2.80 7.06
N VAL A 13 -41.54 1.81 7.37
CA VAL A 13 -40.16 2.06 7.86
C VAL A 13 -39.15 2.13 6.70
N ILE A 14 -39.51 1.63 5.51
CA ILE A 14 -38.66 1.72 4.31
C ILE A 14 -38.93 3.02 3.53
N CYS A 15 -40.10 3.65 3.67
CA CYS A 15 -40.39 4.96 3.06
C CYS A 15 -40.00 6.17 3.94
N LEU A 16 -39.59 5.97 5.19
CA LEU A 16 -39.09 7.04 6.07
C LEU A 16 -37.58 7.33 5.93
N LEU A 17 -36.87 6.57 5.07
CA LEU A 17 -35.55 6.94 4.54
C LEU A 17 -35.62 7.83 3.28
N ILE A 18 -36.83 8.19 2.82
CA ILE A 18 -37.05 9.01 1.62
C ILE A 18 -37.41 10.47 1.96
N TRP A 19 -37.45 10.85 3.25
CA TRP A 19 -37.80 12.22 3.67
C TRP A 19 -37.02 12.69 4.90
N PHE A 20 -35.69 12.75 4.78
CA PHE A 20 -34.93 13.70 5.61
C PHE A 20 -35.11 15.11 5.05
N PRO A 21 -35.36 16.11 5.91
CA PRO A 21 -35.57 17.49 5.49
C PRO A 21 -34.32 17.98 4.75
N LYS A 22 -34.56 18.63 3.61
CA LYS A 22 -33.60 19.49 2.91
C LYS A 22 -33.08 20.56 3.88
N GLN A 23 -32.03 20.23 4.63
CA GLN A 23 -30.96 21.18 4.84
C GLN A 23 -30.05 21.05 3.63
N THR A 24 -30.46 21.70 2.54
CA THR A 24 -29.54 22.07 1.46
C THR A 24 -28.46 22.97 2.05
N LEU A 25 -27.39 22.35 2.57
CA LEU A 25 -26.07 22.90 2.34
C LEU A 25 -25.91 22.85 0.82
N ALA A 26 -25.95 24.01 0.17
CA ALA A 26 -25.66 24.12 -1.24
C ALA A 26 -24.21 23.69 -1.48
N MET A 27 -23.98 22.39 -1.69
CA MET A 27 -22.77 21.90 -2.33
C MET A 27 -22.85 22.33 -3.79
N GLY A 28 -22.30 23.50 -4.11
CA GLY A 28 -22.20 23.97 -5.49
C GLY A 28 -21.34 23.01 -6.30
N MET A 29 -21.92 22.39 -7.33
CA MET A 29 -21.14 21.74 -8.38
C MET A 29 -20.50 22.83 -9.23
N ILE A 30 -19.18 22.75 -9.39
CA ILE A 30 -18.44 23.64 -10.27
C ILE A 30 -18.20 22.87 -11.56
N ASP A 31 -18.88 23.32 -12.61
CA ASP A 31 -18.68 22.84 -13.97
C ASP A 31 -17.59 23.67 -14.64
N THR A 32 -16.57 23.02 -15.20
CA THR A 32 -15.48 23.70 -15.90
C THR A 32 -15.12 22.96 -17.17
N GLN A 33 -15.13 23.67 -18.30
CA GLN A 33 -14.64 23.13 -19.57
C GLN A 33 -13.17 22.71 -19.41
N SER A 34 -12.92 21.42 -19.59
CA SER A 34 -11.67 20.78 -19.25
C SER A 34 -11.21 19.80 -20.32
N ALA A 35 -9.92 19.51 -20.32
CA ALA A 35 -9.30 18.49 -21.13
C ALA A 35 -8.41 17.62 -20.26
N VAL A 36 -8.57 16.29 -20.33
CA VAL A 36 -7.65 15.32 -19.75
C VAL A 36 -6.81 14.74 -20.87
N VAL A 37 -5.49 14.93 -20.79
CA VAL A 37 -4.52 14.37 -21.72
C VAL A 37 -3.66 13.38 -20.97
N GLY A 38 -3.59 12.14 -21.44
CA GLY A 38 -2.94 11.08 -20.67
C GLY A 38 -3.03 9.70 -21.29
N LYS A 39 -2.58 8.70 -20.53
CA LYS A 39 -2.66 7.28 -20.88
C LYS A 39 -3.91 6.65 -20.26
N ILE A 40 -4.70 5.94 -21.05
CA ILE A 40 -5.83 5.16 -20.54
C ILE A 40 -5.28 3.90 -19.86
N LEU A 41 -5.61 3.70 -18.59
CA LEU A 41 -5.13 2.57 -17.79
C LEU A 41 -6.14 1.43 -17.73
N ASN A 42 -7.41 1.74 -17.50
CA ASN A 42 -8.46 0.74 -17.34
C ASN A 42 -9.83 1.25 -17.78
N TYR A 43 -10.73 0.29 -17.99
CA TYR A 43 -12.16 0.51 -18.17
C TYR A 43 -12.93 -0.27 -17.10
N ASP A 44 -13.65 0.44 -16.24
CA ASP A 44 -14.62 -0.15 -15.32
C ASP A 44 -15.99 -0.27 -16.00
N LYS A 45 -16.39 -1.51 -16.24
CA LYS A 45 -17.69 -1.85 -16.85
C LYS A 45 -18.87 -1.50 -15.96
N SER A 46 -18.68 -1.48 -14.64
CA SER A 46 -19.75 -1.31 -13.65
C SER A 46 -20.31 0.11 -13.67
N CYS A 47 -19.39 1.08 -13.84
CA CYS A 47 -19.69 2.52 -13.86
C CYS A 47 -19.53 3.14 -15.25
N ASP A 48 -19.30 2.33 -16.29
CA ASP A 48 -18.96 2.77 -17.66
C ASP A 48 -17.88 3.88 -17.71
N THR A 49 -16.86 3.74 -16.87
CA THR A 49 -15.87 4.79 -16.62
C THR A 49 -14.47 4.33 -17.01
N TYR A 50 -13.66 5.25 -17.53
CA TYR A 50 -12.25 5.01 -17.89
C TYR A 50 -11.34 5.73 -16.92
N THR A 51 -10.26 5.08 -16.49
CA THR A 51 -9.23 5.73 -15.67
C THR A 51 -8.08 6.18 -16.56
N VAL A 52 -7.80 7.48 -16.54
CA VAL A 52 -6.74 8.11 -17.35
C VAL A 52 -5.71 8.73 -16.43
N TYR A 53 -4.43 8.41 -16.66
CA TYR A 53 -3.32 9.07 -15.99
C TYR A 53 -2.69 10.13 -16.89
N GLY A 54 -2.54 11.35 -16.37
CA GLY A 54 -1.78 12.38 -17.05
C GLY A 54 -2.03 13.77 -16.50
N ARG A 55 -2.30 14.73 -17.38
CA ARG A 55 -2.55 16.12 -17.02
C ARG A 55 -3.98 16.55 -17.33
N ARG A 56 -4.47 17.49 -16.54
CA ARG A 56 -5.72 18.21 -16.78
C ARG A 56 -5.42 19.65 -17.13
N SER A 57 -6.10 20.13 -18.15
CA SER A 57 -6.14 21.52 -18.55
C SER A 57 -7.56 22.05 -18.47
N VAL A 58 -7.71 23.33 -18.14
CA VAL A 58 -9.01 24.03 -18.15
C VAL A 58 -9.00 25.13 -19.18
N MET A 59 -10.14 25.40 -19.80
CA MET A 59 -10.29 26.52 -20.72
C MET A 59 -10.43 27.81 -19.92
N THR A 60 -9.54 28.76 -20.15
CA THR A 60 -9.59 30.11 -19.56
C THR A 60 -9.80 31.16 -20.66
N LYS A 61 -9.96 32.43 -20.27
CA LYS A 61 -10.01 33.56 -21.22
C LYS A 61 -8.77 33.64 -22.12
N ASN A 62 -7.63 33.12 -21.66
CA ASN A 62 -6.35 33.13 -22.38
C ASN A 62 -6.07 31.79 -23.09
N GLY A 63 -7.08 30.92 -23.22
CA GLY A 63 -6.97 29.59 -23.80
C GLY A 63 -6.75 28.50 -22.75
N TRP A 64 -6.31 27.33 -23.21
CA TRP A 64 -6.08 26.15 -22.38
C TRP A 64 -4.90 26.35 -21.43
N GLN A 65 -5.14 26.19 -20.13
CA GLN A 65 -4.10 26.23 -19.10
C GLN A 65 -4.03 24.90 -18.37
N VAL A 66 -2.82 24.34 -18.24
CA VAL A 66 -2.57 23.13 -17.45
C VAL A 66 -2.71 23.49 -15.98
N VAL A 67 -3.58 22.77 -15.26
CA VAL A 67 -3.84 23.01 -13.83
C VAL A 67 -3.27 21.91 -12.94
N GLU A 68 -3.24 20.67 -13.44
CA GLU A 68 -2.76 19.51 -12.70
C GLU A 68 -2.02 18.58 -13.64
N THR A 69 -0.92 17.99 -13.19
CA THR A 69 -0.12 17.01 -13.93
C THR A 69 0.10 15.76 -13.09
N GLN A 70 0.38 14.63 -13.74
CA GLN A 70 0.74 13.37 -13.09
C GLN A 70 -0.33 12.86 -12.11
N LYS A 71 -1.61 13.00 -12.46
CA LYS A 71 -2.76 12.60 -11.63
C LYS A 71 -3.66 11.62 -12.38
N PHE A 72 -4.45 10.85 -11.64
CA PHE A 72 -5.46 9.94 -12.17
C PHE A 72 -6.84 10.62 -12.22
N TYR A 73 -7.57 10.38 -13.30
CA TYR A 73 -8.89 10.96 -13.55
C TYR A 73 -9.87 9.88 -13.99
N HIS A 74 -11.11 9.98 -13.55
CA HIS A 74 -12.23 9.26 -14.14
C HIS A 74 -12.75 10.04 -15.35
N VAL A 75 -12.89 9.33 -16.46
CA VAL A 75 -13.39 9.85 -17.74
C VAL A 75 -14.61 9.04 -18.13
N ILE A 76 -15.76 9.72 -18.17
CA ILE A 76 -17.06 9.14 -18.50
C ILE A 76 -17.44 9.60 -19.91
N PRO A 77 -17.60 8.70 -20.89
CA PRO A 77 -17.98 9.10 -22.24
C PRO A 77 -19.43 9.57 -22.29
N MET A 78 -19.67 10.72 -22.92
CA MET A 78 -21.00 11.29 -23.14
C MET A 78 -21.57 10.98 -24.52
N THR A 79 -20.76 10.43 -25.43
CA THR A 79 -21.14 10.07 -26.79
C THR A 79 -20.64 8.67 -27.17
N ASP A 80 -21.35 7.97 -28.06
CA ASP A 80 -20.91 6.66 -28.57
C ASP A 80 -19.55 6.74 -29.26
N THR A 81 -19.29 7.84 -29.97
CA THR A 81 -17.99 8.11 -30.61
C THR A 81 -16.88 8.24 -29.57
N ALA A 82 -17.10 8.98 -28.47
CA ALA A 82 -16.13 9.09 -27.38
C ALA A 82 -15.90 7.72 -26.72
N LYS A 83 -16.97 6.97 -26.45
CA LYS A 83 -16.92 5.62 -25.88
C LYS A 83 -16.10 4.67 -26.74
N GLN A 84 -16.35 4.63 -28.05
CA GLN A 84 -15.62 3.78 -28.98
C GLN A 84 -14.12 4.12 -28.99
N LYS A 85 -13.78 5.41 -29.03
CA LYS A 85 -12.38 5.87 -29.03
C LYS A 85 -11.65 5.57 -27.73
N LEU A 86 -12.29 5.78 -26.57
CA LEU A 86 -11.69 5.42 -25.27
C LEU A 86 -11.49 3.91 -25.16
N ARG A 87 -12.46 3.11 -25.61
CA ARG A 87 -12.35 1.65 -25.61
C ARG A 87 -11.22 1.13 -26.50
N GLN A 88 -11.04 1.71 -27.68
CA GLN A 88 -9.96 1.37 -28.60
C GLN A 88 -8.59 1.86 -28.10
N GLY A 89 -8.58 2.92 -27.29
CA GLY A 89 -7.37 3.58 -26.78
C GLY A 89 -6.82 3.03 -25.46
N ILE A 90 -7.35 1.92 -24.92
CA ILE A 90 -6.82 1.34 -23.66
C ILE A 90 -5.33 1.03 -23.82
N GLY A 91 -4.51 1.49 -22.88
CA GLY A 91 -3.05 1.40 -22.93
C GLY A 91 -2.36 2.46 -23.80
N SER A 92 -3.11 3.26 -24.54
CA SER A 92 -2.62 4.32 -25.43
C SER A 92 -2.89 5.72 -24.89
N GLY A 93 -2.26 6.73 -25.50
CA GLY A 93 -2.47 8.13 -25.17
C GLY A 93 -3.74 8.69 -25.80
N VAL A 94 -4.48 9.50 -25.03
CA VAL A 94 -5.67 10.24 -25.50
C VAL A 94 -5.69 11.70 -25.03
N LYS A 95 -6.44 12.53 -25.76
CA LYS A 95 -6.96 13.84 -25.33
C LYS A 95 -8.48 13.74 -25.25
N ALA A 96 -9.04 13.76 -24.05
CA ALA A 96 -10.46 13.79 -23.80
C ALA A 96 -10.89 15.22 -23.43
N PHE A 97 -11.93 15.74 -24.08
CA PHE A 97 -12.46 17.09 -23.87
C PHE A 97 -13.91 17.00 -23.40
N GLY A 98 -14.27 17.87 -22.47
CA GLY A 98 -15.64 18.00 -21.99
C GLY A 98 -15.73 18.83 -20.72
N VAL A 99 -16.64 18.46 -19.82
CA VAL A 99 -16.88 19.22 -18.58
C VAL A 99 -16.41 18.41 -17.39
N THR A 100 -15.54 19.01 -16.56
CA THR A 100 -15.21 18.43 -15.25
C THR A 100 -16.29 18.82 -14.27
N GLN A 101 -16.87 17.83 -13.58
CA GLN A 101 -17.76 18.06 -12.45
C GLN A 101 -16.96 17.91 -11.15
N THR A 102 -16.91 18.98 -10.35
CA THR A 102 -16.33 18.94 -9.01
C THR A 102 -17.42 19.28 -8.00
N ALA A 103 -17.75 18.34 -7.13
CA ALA A 103 -18.58 18.61 -5.97
C ALA A 103 -17.75 19.29 -4.89
N THR A 104 -18.31 20.30 -4.23
CA THR A 104 -17.61 21.07 -3.19
C THR A 104 -17.20 20.14 -2.03
N GLY A 105 -15.89 20.06 -1.76
CA GLY A 105 -15.34 19.19 -0.70
C GLY A 105 -14.91 17.79 -1.16
N LEU A 106 -15.21 17.38 -2.41
CA LEU A 106 -14.69 16.15 -3.01
C LEU A 106 -13.47 16.46 -3.89
N ARG A 107 -12.39 15.68 -3.73
CA ARG A 107 -11.18 15.78 -4.57
C ARG A 107 -11.30 15.00 -5.88
N GLU A 108 -12.26 14.09 -5.96
CA GLU A 108 -12.57 13.31 -7.16
C GLU A 108 -13.20 14.22 -8.21
N GLN A 109 -12.62 14.18 -9.41
CA GLN A 109 -13.03 14.98 -10.55
C GLN A 109 -13.34 14.05 -11.71
N ASN A 110 -14.63 13.96 -12.03
CA ASN A 110 -15.09 13.21 -13.18
C ASN A 110 -15.09 14.14 -14.40
N LEU A 111 -14.42 13.72 -15.47
CA LEU A 111 -14.54 14.37 -16.76
C LEU A 111 -15.66 13.69 -17.55
N LEU A 112 -16.74 14.43 -17.79
CA LEU A 112 -17.78 14.06 -18.75
C LEU A 112 -17.26 14.37 -20.15
N ALA A 113 -16.71 13.37 -20.85
CA ALA A 113 -16.00 13.54 -22.11
C ALA A 113 -16.93 13.43 -23.32
N GLU A 114 -17.00 14.51 -24.09
CA GLU A 114 -17.80 14.60 -25.32
C GLU A 114 -16.98 14.26 -26.55
N THR A 115 -15.73 14.71 -26.58
CA THR A 115 -14.79 14.54 -27.70
C THR A 115 -13.51 13.87 -27.23
N VAL A 116 -13.07 12.85 -27.97
CA VAL A 116 -11.83 12.12 -27.69
C VAL A 116 -10.97 12.06 -28.96
N LEU A 117 -9.69 12.34 -28.81
CA LEU A 117 -8.68 12.30 -29.87
C LEU A 117 -7.48 11.46 -29.42
N PRO A 118 -6.75 10.81 -30.35
CA PRO A 118 -5.51 10.14 -30.02
C PRO A 118 -4.43 11.15 -29.58
N TYR A 119 -3.53 10.71 -28.71
CA TYR A 119 -2.38 11.48 -28.25
C TYR A 119 -1.11 10.65 -28.33
N ASN A 120 -0.06 11.26 -28.90
CA ASN A 120 1.27 10.67 -28.93
C ASN A 120 2.20 11.50 -28.01
N PRO A 121 2.74 10.93 -26.92
CA PRO A 121 3.67 11.64 -26.04
C PRO A 121 4.99 12.02 -26.72
N ASP A 122 5.42 11.28 -27.75
CA ASP A 122 6.66 11.58 -28.47
C ASP A 122 6.59 12.89 -29.27
N ALA A 123 5.38 13.28 -29.71
CA ALA A 123 5.16 14.55 -30.38
C ALA A 123 5.40 15.74 -29.44
N ASP A 124 4.96 15.64 -28.18
CA ASP A 124 5.22 16.68 -27.17
C ASP A 124 6.73 16.78 -26.88
N ARG A 125 7.40 15.62 -26.72
CA ARG A 125 8.86 15.58 -26.49
C ARG A 125 9.65 16.20 -27.64
N ALA A 126 9.29 15.87 -28.90
CA ALA A 126 9.92 16.44 -30.08
C ALA A 126 9.71 17.96 -30.19
N ALA A 127 8.60 18.48 -29.66
CA ALA A 127 8.30 19.90 -29.58
C ALA A 127 8.95 20.62 -28.37
N GLY A 128 9.74 19.91 -27.55
CA GLY A 128 10.37 20.47 -26.35
C GLY A 128 9.38 20.73 -25.20
N VAL A 129 8.21 20.07 -25.21
CA VAL A 129 7.18 20.19 -24.18
C VAL A 129 7.14 18.91 -23.34
N SER A 130 6.91 19.04 -22.03
CA SER A 130 6.73 17.88 -21.15
C SER A 130 5.51 17.06 -21.60
N ALA A 131 5.74 15.76 -21.81
CA ALA A 131 4.69 14.81 -22.15
C ALA A 131 3.72 14.62 -20.97
N ALA A 132 2.49 14.21 -21.25
CA ALA A 132 1.50 13.99 -20.20
C ALA A 132 1.77 12.72 -19.37
N PHE A 133 2.53 11.78 -19.92
CA PHE A 133 2.95 10.53 -19.27
C PHE A 133 4.21 9.99 -19.96
N GLY A 134 4.96 9.10 -19.29
CA GLY A 134 6.20 8.57 -19.82
C GLY A 134 7.16 8.02 -18.75
N PRO A 135 8.37 7.59 -19.15
CA PRO A 135 9.36 7.07 -18.21
C PRO A 135 9.76 8.08 -17.11
N ALA A 136 9.72 9.38 -17.40
CA ALA A 136 10.00 10.42 -16.42
C ALA A 136 8.73 10.98 -15.75
N GLU A 137 7.58 10.84 -16.41
CA GLU A 137 6.32 11.45 -16.00
C GLU A 137 5.33 10.46 -15.38
N GLY A 138 5.63 9.17 -15.31
CA GLY A 138 4.76 8.14 -14.75
C GLY A 138 3.64 7.67 -15.68
N PRO A 139 2.66 6.89 -15.16
CA PRO A 139 2.51 6.52 -13.76
C PRO A 139 3.49 5.41 -13.37
N PHE A 140 4.03 5.47 -12.15
CA PHE A 140 5.03 4.53 -11.66
C PHE A 140 4.41 3.37 -10.91
N ASP A 141 4.97 2.18 -11.06
CA ASP A 141 4.55 1.03 -10.26
C ASP A 141 4.79 1.28 -8.76
N TRP A 142 3.81 0.88 -7.96
CA TRP A 142 3.77 1.15 -6.53
C TRP A 142 3.25 -0.05 -5.74
N ILE A 143 3.92 -0.36 -4.63
CA ILE A 143 3.42 -1.27 -3.59
C ILE A 143 3.47 -0.54 -2.25
N GLY A 144 2.32 -0.50 -1.59
CA GLY A 144 2.17 0.02 -0.24
C GLY A 144 1.83 -1.06 0.76
N PHE A 145 2.21 -0.84 2.02
CA PHE A 145 1.74 -1.61 3.17
C PHE A 145 1.17 -0.67 4.22
N GLY A 146 -0.07 -0.88 4.65
CA GLY A 146 -0.71 0.02 5.61
C GLY A 146 -2.20 -0.19 5.76
N VAL A 147 -2.91 0.86 6.15
CA VAL A 147 -4.31 0.81 6.57
C VAL A 147 -5.18 1.53 5.55
N ALA A 148 -6.30 0.90 5.19
CA ALA A 148 -7.38 1.56 4.47
C ALA A 148 -8.31 2.26 5.48
N ASN A 149 -8.04 3.54 5.77
CA ASN A 149 -8.85 4.36 6.69
C ASN A 149 -10.29 4.51 6.18
N ARG A 150 -10.42 4.64 4.86
CA ARG A 150 -11.66 4.52 4.08
C ARG A 150 -11.33 3.74 2.80
N PRO A 151 -12.31 3.19 2.06
CA PRO A 151 -12.02 2.40 0.86
C PRO A 151 -11.02 3.06 -0.10
N THR A 152 -11.06 4.39 -0.26
CA THR A 152 -10.18 5.14 -1.18
C THR A 152 -9.20 6.08 -0.49
N TYR A 153 -9.06 6.01 0.84
CA TYR A 153 -8.14 6.83 1.62
C TYR A 153 -7.22 5.96 2.47
N LEU A 154 -5.95 5.90 2.10
CA LEU A 154 -4.99 4.95 2.67
C LEU A 154 -3.85 5.68 3.38
N SER A 155 -3.40 5.13 4.52
CA SER A 155 -2.14 5.50 5.18
C SER A 155 -1.16 4.34 5.00
N THR A 156 -0.09 4.54 4.23
CA THR A 156 0.79 3.44 3.79
C THR A 156 2.27 3.77 3.87
N ILE A 157 3.08 2.76 4.16
CA ILE A 157 4.52 2.75 3.91
C ILE A 157 4.73 2.37 2.44
N GLU A 158 5.47 3.19 1.71
CA GLU A 158 5.83 2.92 0.31
C GLU A 158 7.02 1.95 0.24
N LEU A 159 6.78 0.72 -0.22
CA LEU A 159 7.77 -0.36 -0.26
C LEU A 159 8.42 -0.55 -1.64
N LYS A 160 7.79 -0.02 -2.70
CA LYS A 160 8.32 0.02 -4.05
C LYS A 160 7.84 1.28 -4.76
N LYS A 161 8.77 1.94 -5.43
CA LYS A 161 8.51 2.97 -6.44
C LYS A 161 9.51 2.84 -7.58
N GLU A 162 9.01 2.78 -8.80
CA GLU A 162 9.86 2.82 -9.99
C GLU A 162 10.75 4.09 -9.97
N GLY A 163 12.05 3.93 -10.23
CA GLY A 163 13.05 5.01 -10.14
C GLY A 163 13.68 5.22 -8.75
N GLN A 164 13.14 4.66 -7.66
CA GLN A 164 13.72 4.77 -6.31
C GLN A 164 14.18 3.44 -5.70
N GLY A 165 14.02 2.33 -6.43
CA GLY A 165 14.41 0.98 -6.00
C GLY A 165 13.37 0.32 -5.09
N GLU A 166 13.57 -0.97 -4.81
CA GLU A 166 12.71 -1.74 -3.91
C GLU A 166 13.26 -1.72 -2.48
N LYS A 167 12.37 -1.51 -1.51
CA LYS A 167 12.70 -1.35 -0.09
C LYS A 167 12.20 -2.54 0.73
N ILE A 168 12.53 -3.77 0.32
CA ILE A 168 12.01 -4.96 1.00
C ILE A 168 12.46 -5.08 2.46
N THR A 169 13.69 -4.68 2.78
CA THR A 169 14.19 -4.68 4.16
C THR A 169 13.46 -3.67 5.03
N GLU A 170 12.99 -2.55 4.46
CA GLU A 170 12.24 -1.52 5.18
C GLU A 170 10.91 -2.04 5.71
N PHE A 171 10.27 -3.00 5.04
CA PHE A 171 9.04 -3.63 5.55
C PHE A 171 9.25 -4.22 6.95
N VAL A 172 10.34 -4.96 7.15
CA VAL A 172 10.64 -5.58 8.45
C VAL A 172 11.29 -4.57 9.40
N ASN A 173 12.19 -3.71 8.90
CA ASN A 173 12.88 -2.72 9.73
C ASN A 173 11.90 -1.72 10.36
N ALA A 174 10.92 -1.23 9.58
CA ALA A 174 9.84 -0.37 10.05
C ALA A 174 9.10 -0.95 11.25
N LEU A 175 8.63 -2.19 11.11
CA LEU A 175 7.87 -2.89 12.14
C LEU A 175 8.74 -3.25 13.35
N ALA A 176 10.01 -3.55 13.12
CA ALA A 176 10.98 -3.78 14.19
C ALA A 176 11.26 -2.52 15.02
N THR A 177 11.31 -1.33 14.40
CA THR A 177 11.41 -0.04 15.11
C THR A 177 10.20 0.21 16.00
N ILE A 178 9.00 -0.09 15.51
CA ILE A 178 7.77 0.01 16.33
C ILE A 178 7.83 -0.97 17.49
N ARG A 179 8.23 -2.23 17.25
CA ARG A 179 8.46 -3.20 18.32
C ARG A 179 9.45 -2.66 19.34
N ASP A 180 10.58 -2.09 18.92
CA ASP A 180 11.60 -1.58 19.85
C ASP A 180 11.05 -0.50 20.79
N ALA A 181 10.00 0.22 20.40
CA ALA A 181 9.30 1.16 21.28
C ALA A 181 8.20 0.51 22.13
N LEU A 182 7.53 -0.52 21.62
CA LEU A 182 6.48 -1.23 22.34
C LEU A 182 7.04 -2.16 23.42
N PHE A 183 8.16 -2.81 23.13
CA PHE A 183 8.85 -3.81 23.95
C PHE A 183 10.25 -3.30 24.30
N ASN A 184 10.90 -3.86 25.34
CA ASN A 184 12.34 -3.62 25.49
C ASN A 184 13.09 -4.23 24.28
N SER A 185 14.31 -3.78 24.00
CA SER A 185 15.13 -4.23 22.85
C SER A 185 15.31 -5.76 22.73
N ASP A 186 15.05 -6.50 23.80
CA ASP A 186 15.13 -7.96 23.86
C ASP A 186 13.80 -8.68 23.55
N GLY A 187 12.69 -7.95 23.39
CA GLY A 187 11.35 -8.51 23.19
C GLY A 187 10.66 -8.99 24.47
N GLU A 188 11.22 -8.67 25.64
CA GLU A 188 10.49 -8.76 26.90
C GLU A 188 9.52 -7.57 27.04
N GLU A 189 8.29 -7.83 27.50
CA GLU A 189 7.37 -6.77 27.91
C GLU A 189 8.06 -5.91 28.98
N SER A 190 8.01 -4.58 28.84
CA SER A 190 8.58 -3.70 29.84
C SER A 190 7.91 -4.00 31.19
N LYS A 191 8.71 -4.33 32.22
CA LYS A 191 8.24 -4.57 33.61
C LYS A 191 7.39 -3.44 34.20
N THR A 192 7.39 -2.27 33.55
CA THR A 192 6.40 -1.20 33.72
C THR A 192 5.19 -1.50 32.83
N GLU A 193 4.21 -2.21 33.40
CA GLU A 193 2.93 -2.56 32.78
C GLU A 193 2.21 -1.33 32.21
N ARG A 194 2.37 -1.10 30.91
CA ARG A 194 1.34 -0.44 30.10
C ARG A 194 1.19 -1.24 28.82
N SER A 195 0.02 -1.83 28.62
CA SER A 195 -0.39 -2.46 27.35
C SER A 195 -0.18 -1.48 26.18
N ALA A 196 -0.02 -1.98 24.95
CA ALA A 196 0.14 -1.13 23.76
C ALA A 196 -0.98 -0.07 23.65
N SER A 197 -2.20 -0.42 24.06
CA SER A 197 -3.37 0.47 24.15
C SER A 197 -3.27 1.56 25.23
N GLN A 198 -2.48 1.36 26.29
CA GLN A 198 -2.18 2.37 27.33
C GLN A 198 -0.96 3.25 26.98
N LYS A 199 -0.06 2.78 26.12
CA LYS A 199 1.07 3.58 25.58
C LYS A 199 0.63 4.50 24.45
N LEU A 200 -0.38 4.10 23.69
CA LEU A 200 -0.90 4.85 22.54
C LEU A 200 -1.36 6.29 22.85
N PRO A 201 -2.10 6.59 23.93
CA PRO A 201 -2.46 7.97 24.26
C PRO A 201 -1.26 8.85 24.62
N TYR A 202 -0.21 8.26 25.24
CA TYR A 202 1.03 9.00 25.52
C TYR A 202 1.76 9.33 24.22
N ILE A 203 1.84 8.37 23.29
CA ILE A 203 2.43 8.58 21.96
C ILE A 203 1.63 9.63 21.18
N LEU A 204 0.29 9.54 21.15
CA LEU A 204 -0.59 10.53 20.51
C LEU A 204 -0.46 11.92 21.15
N HIS A 205 -0.28 12.01 22.46
CA HIS A 205 -0.05 13.30 23.13
C HIS A 205 1.34 13.88 22.80
N THR A 206 2.38 13.04 22.65
CA THR A 206 3.70 13.48 22.18
C THR A 206 3.65 13.90 20.70
N ILE A 207 2.83 13.24 19.89
CA ILE A 207 2.53 13.58 18.48
C ILE A 207 1.97 15.01 18.36
N GLU A 208 1.20 15.46 19.36
CA GLU A 208 0.50 16.76 19.35
C GLU A 208 1.30 17.93 19.96
N GLY A 209 2.41 17.72 20.68
CA GLY A 209 2.89 18.78 21.60
C GLY A 209 4.39 19.00 21.85
N ASP A 210 5.32 18.09 21.54
CA ASP A 210 6.73 18.32 21.95
C ASP A 210 7.78 17.48 21.16
N GLU A 211 8.37 18.04 20.09
CA GLU A 211 9.40 17.36 19.27
C GLU A 211 10.78 17.27 19.95
N GLU A 212 10.97 17.95 21.10
CA GLU A 212 12.27 18.11 21.78
C GLU A 212 12.58 17.02 22.82
N LYS A 213 11.61 16.18 23.21
CA LYS A 213 11.86 15.06 24.13
C LYS A 213 12.54 13.90 23.42
N ASN A 214 13.76 13.60 23.84
CA ASN A 214 14.59 12.50 23.31
C ASN A 214 14.18 11.17 23.96
N ASP A 215 12.98 10.68 23.65
CA ASP A 215 12.50 9.36 24.07
C ASP A 215 12.12 8.49 22.86
N ILE A 216 12.00 7.17 23.10
CA ILE A 216 11.74 6.16 22.06
C ILE A 216 10.39 6.35 21.36
N TYR A 217 9.45 7.08 21.97
CA TYR A 217 8.14 7.38 21.40
C TYR A 217 8.23 8.53 20.40
N THR A 218 9.06 9.54 20.67
CA THR A 218 9.41 10.58 19.70
C THR A 218 10.09 10.00 18.47
N ASP A 219 10.96 8.98 18.63
CA ASP A 219 11.62 8.32 17.49
C ASP A 219 10.63 7.56 16.61
N VAL A 220 9.67 6.84 17.21
CA VAL A 220 8.59 6.18 16.45
C VAL A 220 7.72 7.19 15.74
N TYR A 221 7.42 8.33 16.37
CA TYR A 221 6.65 9.39 15.72
C TYR A 221 7.41 10.03 14.55
N LYS A 222 8.69 10.41 14.74
CA LYS A 222 9.54 10.96 13.68
C LYS A 222 9.65 9.97 12.52
N TRP A 223 9.84 8.70 12.82
CA TRP A 223 9.84 7.64 11.81
C TRP A 223 8.48 7.54 11.11
N TRP A 224 7.37 7.52 11.84
CA TRP A 224 6.01 7.45 11.30
C TRP A 224 5.73 8.61 10.33
N LYS A 225 5.95 9.85 10.77
CA LYS A 225 5.75 11.08 9.99
C LYS A 225 6.63 11.11 8.74
N ALA A 226 7.83 10.52 8.79
CA ALA A 226 8.75 10.47 7.66
C ALA A 226 8.44 9.35 6.65
N ASN A 227 7.71 8.29 7.04
CA ASN A 227 7.57 7.08 6.22
C ASN A 227 6.12 6.73 5.84
N ILE A 228 5.12 7.29 6.53
CA ILE A 228 3.71 7.08 6.19
C ILE A 228 3.24 8.17 5.25
N ASP A 229 2.82 7.75 4.06
CA ASP A 229 2.13 8.59 3.11
C ASP A 229 0.62 8.33 3.21
N THR A 230 -0.13 9.41 3.37
CA THR A 230 -1.59 9.37 3.45
C THR A 230 -2.20 10.12 2.28
N LYS A 231 -2.84 9.38 1.37
CA LYS A 231 -3.39 9.95 0.13
C LYS A 231 -4.67 9.25 -0.32
N TRP A 232 -5.37 9.95 -1.20
CA TRP A 232 -6.54 9.41 -1.90
C TRP A 232 -6.09 8.59 -3.11
N TYR A 233 -6.83 7.52 -3.38
CA TYR A 233 -6.58 6.64 -4.50
C TYR A 233 -7.85 6.40 -5.29
N LEU A 234 -7.71 6.30 -6.62
CA LEU A 234 -8.76 5.75 -7.47
C LEU A 234 -8.61 4.22 -7.53
N GLU A 235 -9.71 3.51 -7.40
CA GLU A 235 -9.76 2.09 -7.69
C GLU A 235 -9.70 1.81 -9.21
N LYS A 236 -9.25 0.61 -9.55
CA LYS A 236 -9.32 0.08 -10.91
C LYS A 236 -10.75 -0.15 -11.37
N ASP A 237 -11.52 -0.86 -10.55
CA ASP A 237 -12.88 -1.32 -10.85
C ASP A 237 -13.62 -1.69 -9.55
N LEU A 238 -14.88 -2.09 -9.68
CA LEU A 238 -15.73 -2.53 -8.58
C LEU A 238 -15.13 -3.72 -7.79
N ASP A 239 -14.42 -4.63 -8.44
CA ASP A 239 -13.77 -5.75 -7.76
C ASP A 239 -12.64 -5.25 -6.84
N THR A 240 -11.85 -4.29 -7.31
CA THR A 240 -10.84 -3.62 -6.49
C THR A 240 -11.46 -2.79 -5.36
N LEU A 241 -12.58 -2.11 -5.61
CA LEU A 241 -13.32 -1.41 -4.55
C LEU A 241 -13.82 -2.37 -3.46
N ASN A 242 -14.33 -3.54 -3.84
CA ASN A 242 -14.78 -4.58 -2.90
C ASN A 242 -13.60 -5.17 -2.10
N GLN A 243 -12.44 -5.34 -2.73
CA GLN A 243 -11.21 -5.74 -2.05
C GLN A 243 -10.77 -4.69 -1.02
N LEU A 244 -10.82 -3.40 -1.39
CA LEU A 244 -10.53 -2.27 -0.50
C LEU A 244 -11.53 -2.20 0.67
N GLY A 245 -12.82 -2.42 0.40
CA GLY A 245 -13.85 -2.52 1.43
C GLY A 245 -13.56 -3.65 2.43
N SER A 246 -13.11 -4.81 1.94
CA SER A 246 -12.72 -5.96 2.78
C SER A 246 -11.45 -5.70 3.60
N ALA A 247 -10.61 -4.75 3.16
CA ALA A 247 -9.40 -4.32 3.87
C ALA A 247 -9.63 -3.12 4.79
N SER A 248 -10.81 -2.49 4.74
CA SER A 248 -11.09 -1.25 5.47
C SER A 248 -10.95 -1.44 6.99
N GLY A 249 -10.22 -0.53 7.63
CA GLY A 249 -9.86 -0.62 9.06
C GLY A 249 -8.83 -1.71 9.39
N GLY A 250 -8.42 -2.51 8.41
CA GLY A 250 -7.40 -3.54 8.54
C GLY A 250 -6.07 -3.14 7.88
N LEU A 251 -5.03 -3.88 8.23
CA LEU A 251 -3.74 -3.81 7.54
C LEU A 251 -3.73 -4.69 6.30
N ALA A 252 -3.21 -4.14 5.22
CA ALA A 252 -3.12 -4.81 3.94
C ALA A 252 -1.91 -4.37 3.12
N PHE A 253 -1.53 -5.22 2.17
CA PHE A 253 -0.74 -4.83 1.02
C PHE A 253 -1.65 -4.27 -0.06
N PHE A 254 -1.18 -3.20 -0.70
CA PHE A 254 -1.85 -2.54 -1.82
C PHE A 254 -0.90 -2.53 -3.00
N LYS A 255 -1.41 -2.81 -4.19
CA LYS A 255 -0.65 -2.77 -5.43
C LYS A 255 -1.34 -1.85 -6.42
N GLY A 256 -0.55 -1.05 -7.12
CA GLY A 256 -1.06 -0.25 -8.21
C GLY A 256 -0.03 0.74 -8.73
N LYS A 257 -0.46 1.96 -8.97
CA LYS A 257 0.37 3.00 -9.57
C LYS A 257 0.26 4.32 -8.82
N VAL A 258 1.33 5.10 -8.84
CA VAL A 258 1.39 6.38 -8.12
C VAL A 258 1.69 7.55 -9.07
N GLY A 259 1.09 8.70 -8.77
CA GLY A 259 1.30 9.98 -9.43
C GLY A 259 1.89 11.02 -8.48
N SER A 260 1.81 12.29 -8.85
CA SER A 260 2.28 13.42 -8.02
C SER A 260 1.37 13.68 -6.82
N ASN A 261 0.05 13.50 -6.98
CA ASN A 261 -0.96 13.89 -5.99
C ASN A 261 -2.10 12.86 -5.91
N GLY A 262 -1.73 11.61 -5.64
CA GLY A 262 -2.65 10.49 -5.48
C GLY A 262 -2.11 9.20 -6.07
N GLY A 263 -2.90 8.15 -5.96
CA GLY A 263 -2.58 6.86 -6.54
C GLY A 263 -3.76 6.21 -7.24
N TYR A 264 -3.48 5.05 -7.79
CA TYR A 264 -4.42 4.19 -8.45
C TYR A 264 -4.19 2.77 -7.93
N ILE A 265 -5.21 2.16 -7.34
CA ILE A 265 -5.13 0.79 -6.80
C ILE A 265 -5.59 -0.18 -7.86
N GLU A 266 -4.74 -1.15 -8.16
CA GLU A 266 -5.06 -2.27 -9.06
C GLU A 266 -5.59 -3.47 -8.30
N SER A 267 -5.07 -3.73 -7.09
CA SER A 267 -5.53 -4.82 -6.24
C SER A 267 -5.14 -4.65 -4.76
N VAL A 268 -5.76 -5.46 -3.91
CA VAL A 268 -5.36 -5.69 -2.51
C VAL A 268 -4.88 -7.15 -2.37
N PRO A 269 -3.59 -7.41 -2.64
CA PRO A 269 -3.04 -8.77 -2.67
C PRO A 269 -3.30 -9.60 -1.41
N ALA A 270 -3.04 -9.00 -0.25
CA ALA A 270 -3.11 -9.66 1.04
C ALA A 270 -3.60 -8.70 2.12
N ILE A 271 -4.65 -9.12 2.82
CA ILE A 271 -5.08 -8.52 4.09
C ILE A 271 -4.50 -9.33 5.26
N ARG A 272 -4.53 -8.79 6.48
CA ARG A 272 -3.97 -9.44 7.68
C ARG A 272 -4.28 -10.96 7.80
N PRO A 273 -5.53 -11.44 7.65
CA PRO A 273 -5.80 -12.88 7.68
C PRO A 273 -5.03 -13.69 6.63
N ASN A 274 -4.76 -13.12 5.45
CA ASN A 274 -3.94 -13.78 4.43
C ASN A 274 -2.47 -13.82 4.83
N ILE A 275 -1.95 -12.75 5.46
CA ILE A 275 -0.57 -12.69 5.96
C ILE A 275 -0.39 -13.72 7.08
N GLU A 276 -1.33 -13.84 8.01
CA GLU A 276 -1.32 -14.84 9.07
C GLU A 276 -1.39 -16.27 8.50
N LYS A 277 -2.29 -16.51 7.54
CA LYS A 277 -2.37 -17.80 6.82
C LYS A 277 -1.05 -18.14 6.13
N TYR A 278 -0.40 -17.14 5.52
CA TYR A 278 0.92 -17.29 4.92
C TYR A 278 1.97 -17.69 5.97
N MET A 279 2.07 -16.94 7.08
CA MET A 279 3.03 -17.19 8.16
C MET A 279 2.86 -18.59 8.79
N ASN A 280 1.63 -19.08 8.87
CA ASN A 280 1.33 -20.41 9.37
C ASN A 280 1.73 -21.51 8.38
N LYS A 281 1.56 -21.28 7.07
CA LYS A 281 1.79 -22.28 6.02
C LYS A 281 3.25 -22.45 5.61
N VAL A 282 4.04 -21.37 5.57
CA VAL A 282 5.42 -21.46 5.07
C VAL A 282 6.33 -22.18 6.07
N GLY A 283 7.14 -23.09 5.54
CA GLY A 283 8.00 -23.99 6.32
C GLY A 283 9.46 -23.54 6.34
N GLY A 284 10.30 -24.36 6.99
CA GLY A 284 11.75 -24.23 6.92
C GLY A 284 12.36 -25.17 5.87
N GLY A 285 13.66 -25.06 5.67
CA GLY A 285 14.46 -25.95 4.83
C GLY A 285 15.17 -25.24 3.68
N GLY A 286 15.78 -26.03 2.80
CA GLY A 286 16.46 -25.53 1.60
C GLY A 286 17.98 -25.45 1.71
N SER A 287 18.59 -25.03 0.61
CA SER A 287 20.04 -24.86 0.45
C SER A 287 20.38 -23.38 0.30
N SER A 288 21.57 -22.97 0.72
CA SER A 288 22.08 -21.61 0.52
C SER A 288 22.27 -21.32 -0.97
N TYR A 289 21.68 -20.23 -1.48
CA TYR A 289 21.92 -19.79 -2.85
C TYR A 289 22.87 -18.59 -2.89
N LEU A 290 24.12 -18.84 -3.31
CA LEU A 290 25.23 -17.91 -3.21
C LEU A 290 25.10 -16.70 -4.15
N GLU A 291 24.38 -15.68 -3.68
CA GLU A 291 24.21 -14.38 -4.32
C GLU A 291 24.30 -13.30 -3.23
N LYS A 292 25.16 -12.28 -3.41
CA LYS A 292 25.23 -11.13 -2.50
C LYS A 292 24.01 -10.23 -2.75
N THR A 293 23.09 -10.17 -1.79
CA THR A 293 21.86 -9.38 -1.97
C THR A 293 21.20 -9.03 -0.63
N PRO A 294 20.66 -7.81 -0.44
CA PRO A 294 19.78 -7.50 0.67
C PRO A 294 18.44 -8.24 0.52
N GLY A 295 17.76 -8.48 1.63
CA GLY A 295 16.45 -9.10 1.59
C GLY A 295 15.93 -9.47 2.96
N ILE A 296 14.86 -10.24 2.96
CA ILE A 296 14.23 -10.73 4.18
C ILE A 296 14.01 -12.24 4.12
N PHE A 297 14.14 -12.88 5.26
CA PHE A 297 13.61 -14.23 5.50
C PHE A 297 12.31 -14.12 6.30
N PHE A 298 11.42 -15.09 6.08
CA PHE A 298 10.44 -15.47 7.09
C PHE A 298 10.58 -16.96 7.35
N GLY A 299 10.85 -17.35 8.59
CA GLY A 299 11.20 -18.73 8.88
C GLY A 299 11.55 -18.99 10.34
N SER A 300 12.25 -20.10 10.59
CA SER A 300 12.69 -20.49 11.93
C SER A 300 14.20 -20.30 12.06
N LEU A 301 14.66 -19.93 13.26
CA LEU A 301 16.07 -20.01 13.60
C LEU A 301 16.38 -21.34 14.29
N THR A 302 17.55 -21.89 13.99
CA THR A 302 18.06 -23.11 14.61
C THR A 302 19.51 -22.88 15.04
N TYR A 303 19.84 -23.23 16.28
CA TYR A 303 21.20 -23.15 16.80
C TYR A 303 21.84 -24.53 16.82
N ASP A 304 22.93 -24.68 16.09
CA ASP A 304 23.78 -25.86 16.16
C ASP A 304 24.74 -25.70 17.34
N ARG A 305 24.59 -26.57 18.35
CA ARG A 305 25.39 -26.53 19.57
C ARG A 305 26.82 -27.04 19.38
N GLU A 306 27.05 -27.91 18.39
CA GLU A 306 28.38 -28.46 18.12
C GLU A 306 29.27 -27.41 17.47
N THR A 307 28.76 -26.78 16.41
CA THR A 307 29.48 -25.73 15.68
C THR A 307 29.32 -24.35 16.31
N LYS A 308 28.41 -24.21 17.28
CA LYS A 308 28.01 -22.94 17.90
C LYS A 308 27.47 -21.92 16.88
N THR A 309 26.84 -22.41 15.83
CA THR A 309 26.39 -21.60 14.68
C THR A 309 24.88 -21.46 14.65
N LEU A 310 24.41 -20.24 14.44
CA LEU A 310 23.00 -19.92 14.28
C LEU A 310 22.62 -19.95 12.81
N TYR A 311 21.49 -20.56 12.47
CA TYR A 311 20.96 -20.61 11.11
C TYR A 311 19.55 -20.04 11.05
N VAL A 312 19.20 -19.38 9.94
CA VAL A 312 17.83 -19.05 9.54
C VAL A 312 17.43 -19.98 8.41
N SER A 313 16.20 -20.50 8.45
CA SER A 313 15.65 -21.38 7.42
C SER A 313 14.22 -20.96 7.05
N GLY A 314 13.98 -20.73 5.76
CA GLY A 314 12.67 -20.33 5.23
C GLY A 314 12.76 -19.69 3.85
N PRO A 315 11.64 -19.25 3.27
CA PRO A 315 11.66 -18.46 2.04
C PRO A 315 12.45 -17.15 2.21
N PHE A 316 13.29 -16.86 1.21
CA PHE A 316 14.06 -15.62 1.11
C PHE A 316 13.49 -14.72 0.03
N TYR A 317 13.30 -13.44 0.32
CA TYR A 317 12.78 -12.45 -0.61
C TYR A 317 13.77 -11.31 -0.80
N LYS A 318 14.19 -11.11 -2.05
CA LYS A 318 14.98 -9.95 -2.48
C LYS A 318 14.16 -8.77 -2.99
N ARG A 319 12.87 -9.00 -3.25
CA ARG A 319 11.95 -8.06 -3.89
C ARG A 319 10.57 -8.12 -3.26
N ILE A 320 9.94 -6.97 -3.07
CA ILE A 320 8.63 -6.88 -2.41
C ILE A 320 7.53 -7.50 -3.27
N ASP A 321 7.62 -7.38 -4.60
CA ASP A 321 6.71 -8.07 -5.52
C ASP A 321 6.74 -9.59 -5.30
N SER A 322 7.93 -10.15 -5.08
CA SER A 322 8.09 -11.59 -4.86
C SER A 322 7.43 -12.04 -3.56
N LEU A 323 7.49 -11.21 -2.51
CA LEU A 323 6.79 -11.49 -1.25
C LEU A 323 5.28 -11.45 -1.45
N VAL A 324 4.79 -10.37 -2.07
CA VAL A 324 3.36 -10.13 -2.28
C VAL A 324 2.74 -11.21 -3.15
N ASN A 325 3.38 -11.57 -4.27
CA ASN A 325 2.92 -12.64 -5.15
C ASN A 325 2.91 -14.00 -4.42
N ASP A 326 3.86 -14.24 -3.53
CA ASP A 326 3.90 -15.49 -2.76
C ASP A 326 2.76 -15.58 -1.73
N MET A 327 2.42 -14.45 -1.09
CA MET A 327 1.23 -14.36 -0.23
C MET A 327 -0.06 -14.60 -1.02
N GLU A 328 -0.19 -14.06 -2.24
CA GLU A 328 -1.33 -14.30 -3.14
C GLU A 328 -1.43 -15.78 -3.56
N ALA A 329 -0.30 -16.42 -3.88
CA ALA A 329 -0.26 -17.84 -4.23
C ALA A 329 -0.74 -18.71 -3.04
N VAL A 330 -0.26 -18.42 -1.83
CA VAL A 330 -0.68 -19.13 -0.61
C VAL A 330 -2.15 -18.89 -0.27
N LYS A 331 -2.64 -17.65 -0.44
CA LYS A 331 -4.05 -17.28 -0.33
C LYS A 331 -4.92 -18.14 -1.24
N SER A 332 -4.50 -18.29 -2.50
CA SER A 332 -5.16 -19.05 -3.57
C SER A 332 -4.98 -20.58 -3.47
N GLY A 333 -4.23 -21.07 -2.47
CA GLY A 333 -4.05 -22.50 -2.24
C GLY A 333 -2.94 -23.16 -3.04
N LEU A 334 -2.18 -22.40 -3.84
CA LEU A 334 -1.09 -22.91 -4.68
C LEU A 334 0.18 -23.26 -3.89
N GLY A 335 0.22 -22.89 -2.61
CA GLY A 335 1.42 -23.04 -1.77
C GLY A 335 2.41 -21.90 -1.99
N SER A 336 3.55 -21.95 -1.29
CA SER A 336 4.63 -20.99 -1.50
C SER A 336 5.37 -21.37 -2.79
N THR A 337 5.47 -20.39 -3.67
CA THR A 337 6.24 -20.37 -4.91
C THR A 337 7.71 -20.03 -4.68
N GLN A 338 8.05 -19.52 -3.48
CA GLN A 338 9.40 -19.07 -3.20
C GLN A 338 10.32 -20.22 -2.79
N ARG A 339 11.55 -20.18 -3.32
CA ARG A 339 12.60 -21.12 -2.90
C ARG A 339 12.91 -20.90 -1.43
N HIS A 340 12.90 -21.98 -0.67
CA HIS A 340 13.35 -21.99 0.72
C HIS A 340 14.87 -22.08 0.74
N GLU A 341 15.49 -21.32 1.62
CA GLU A 341 16.93 -21.30 1.80
C GLU A 341 17.28 -21.45 3.29
N ARG A 342 18.50 -21.91 3.55
CA ARG A 342 19.09 -21.98 4.89
C ARG A 342 20.41 -21.23 4.88
N TRP A 343 20.62 -20.35 5.85
CA TRP A 343 21.83 -19.52 5.93
C TRP A 343 22.35 -19.45 7.35
N GLU A 344 23.68 -19.49 7.51
CA GLU A 344 24.32 -19.06 8.76
C GLU A 344 23.95 -17.59 9.03
N VAL A 345 23.77 -17.23 10.29
CA VAL A 345 23.28 -15.92 10.73
C VAL A 345 24.31 -15.27 11.65
N LYS A 346 24.68 -14.02 11.35
CA LYS A 346 25.53 -13.17 12.19
C LYS A 346 24.79 -11.87 12.54
N GLY A 347 25.10 -11.29 13.70
CA GLY A 347 24.53 -10.02 14.15
C GLY A 347 23.29 -10.13 15.06
N VAL A 348 22.95 -11.33 15.54
CA VAL A 348 21.88 -11.51 16.55
C VAL A 348 22.49 -11.48 17.95
N SER A 349 21.93 -10.68 18.86
CA SER A 349 22.40 -10.63 20.25
C SER A 349 22.06 -11.92 21.01
N PRO A 350 22.89 -12.33 21.99
CA PRO A 350 22.60 -13.51 22.81
C PRO A 350 21.25 -13.43 23.54
N SER A 351 20.90 -12.25 24.07
CA SER A 351 19.63 -12.00 24.76
C SER A 351 18.41 -12.26 23.86
N ARG A 352 18.55 -11.97 22.57
CA ARG A 352 17.48 -12.12 21.58
C ARG A 352 17.34 -13.54 21.07
N MET A 353 18.42 -14.31 21.10
CA MET A 353 18.49 -15.64 20.51
C MET A 353 17.46 -16.61 21.12
N ASP A 354 17.29 -16.59 22.45
CA ASP A 354 16.35 -17.49 23.14
C ASP A 354 14.88 -17.25 22.75
N VAL A 355 14.53 -16.00 22.46
CA VAL A 355 13.19 -15.62 21.97
C VAL A 355 13.02 -16.10 20.54
N LEU A 356 14.02 -15.87 19.69
CA LEU A 356 13.95 -16.22 18.26
C LEU A 356 13.96 -17.72 18.00
N LEU A 357 14.72 -18.51 18.76
CA LEU A 357 14.80 -19.97 18.59
C LEU A 357 13.48 -20.70 18.86
N LYS A 358 12.56 -20.07 19.60
CA LYS A 358 11.25 -20.64 19.96
C LYS A 358 10.13 -20.22 19.01
N ASN A 359 10.40 -19.29 18.09
CA ASN A 359 9.38 -18.63 17.30
C ASN A 359 9.74 -18.61 15.82
N LYS A 360 8.72 -18.64 14.95
CA LYS A 360 8.91 -18.14 13.58
C LYS A 360 9.10 -16.63 13.63
N CYS A 361 9.96 -16.11 12.76
CA CYS A 361 10.23 -14.69 12.70
C CYS A 361 10.59 -14.22 11.29
N TRP A 362 10.36 -12.93 11.07
CA TRP A 362 10.97 -12.16 10.01
C TRP A 362 12.41 -11.82 10.39
N VAL A 363 13.32 -11.91 9.43
CA VAL A 363 14.73 -11.52 9.58
C VAL A 363 15.10 -10.67 8.39
N SER A 364 15.39 -9.39 8.59
CA SER A 364 15.93 -8.50 7.57
C SER A 364 17.45 -8.46 7.65
N GLY A 365 18.07 -8.21 6.50
CA GLY A 365 19.51 -8.15 6.42
C GLY A 365 20.03 -8.28 5.00
N ARG A 366 21.24 -8.85 4.89
CA ARG A 366 21.90 -9.09 3.61
C ARG A 366 22.70 -10.38 3.61
N LYS A 367 22.71 -11.06 2.46
CA LYS A 367 23.63 -12.17 2.18
C LYS A 367 25.03 -11.60 1.94
N VAL A 368 25.99 -12.08 2.71
CA VAL A 368 27.40 -11.73 2.62
C VAL A 368 28.17 -12.92 2.06
N LEU A 369 29.00 -12.66 1.05
CA LEU A 369 29.92 -13.63 0.45
C LEU A 369 31.33 -13.05 0.58
N ASN A 370 32.19 -13.73 1.32
CA ASN A 370 33.58 -13.31 1.54
C ASN A 370 34.52 -14.14 0.68
N TYR A 371 35.33 -13.45 -0.12
CA TYR A 371 36.30 -14.08 -1.01
C TYR A 371 37.72 -13.71 -0.59
N GLU A 372 38.62 -14.68 -0.61
CA GLU A 372 40.05 -14.47 -0.48
C GLU A 372 40.74 -15.09 -1.70
N LYS A 373 41.55 -14.27 -2.41
CA LYS A 373 42.27 -14.70 -3.63
C LYS A 373 41.36 -15.40 -4.67
N GLY A 374 40.12 -14.91 -4.82
CA GLY A 374 39.13 -15.45 -5.74
C GLY A 374 38.42 -16.73 -5.28
N LYS A 375 38.73 -17.25 -4.09
CA LYS A 375 38.05 -18.41 -3.49
C LYS A 375 37.05 -17.93 -2.44
N LEU A 376 35.84 -18.49 -2.45
CA LEU A 376 34.85 -18.24 -1.40
C LEU A 376 35.33 -18.89 -0.09
N ILE A 377 35.50 -18.10 0.96
CA ILE A 377 36.00 -18.56 2.26
C ILE A 377 34.95 -18.56 3.37
N ASP A 378 33.92 -17.70 3.26
CA ASP A 378 32.85 -17.58 4.25
C ASP A 378 31.59 -17.02 3.57
N TYR A 379 30.42 -17.46 4.01
CA TYR A 379 29.14 -16.94 3.55
C TYR A 379 28.11 -17.02 4.69
N TYR A 380 27.43 -15.91 4.93
CA TYR A 380 26.44 -15.80 6.00
C TYR A 380 25.42 -14.72 5.69
N PHE A 381 24.33 -14.70 6.43
CA PHE A 381 23.34 -13.65 6.44
C PHE A 381 23.61 -12.70 7.59
N SER A 382 23.96 -11.45 7.28
CA SER A 382 24.14 -10.39 8.27
C SER A 382 22.77 -9.81 8.61
N VAL A 383 22.36 -9.92 9.87
CA VAL A 383 21.05 -9.45 10.35
C VAL A 383 21.09 -7.96 10.66
N ASP A 384 20.07 -7.25 10.16
CA ASP A 384 19.80 -5.85 10.50
C ASP A 384 18.73 -5.78 11.60
N LYS A 385 17.55 -6.38 11.36
CA LYS A 385 16.45 -6.47 12.34
C LYS A 385 15.77 -7.84 12.30
N THR A 386 15.10 -8.18 13.39
CA THR A 386 14.27 -9.39 13.51
C THR A 386 12.89 -9.03 14.00
N LEU A 387 11.90 -9.90 13.83
CA LEU A 387 10.55 -9.68 14.34
C LEU A 387 9.81 -11.02 14.47
N THR A 388 9.46 -11.43 15.68
CA THR A 388 8.64 -12.65 15.87
C THR A 388 7.23 -12.43 15.34
N VAL A 389 6.47 -13.51 15.12
CA VAL A 389 5.06 -13.40 14.70
C VAL A 389 4.23 -12.56 15.69
N ASN A 390 4.45 -12.72 17.00
CA ASN A 390 3.72 -11.97 18.02
C ASN A 390 4.07 -10.47 17.99
N GLU A 391 5.34 -10.15 17.84
CA GLU A 391 5.80 -8.76 17.73
C GLU A 391 5.34 -8.11 16.43
N PHE A 392 5.33 -8.88 15.34
CA PHE A 392 4.76 -8.45 14.06
C PHE A 392 3.30 -8.06 14.24
N ASN A 393 2.49 -8.95 14.81
CA ASN A 393 1.09 -8.69 15.09
C ASN A 393 0.90 -7.47 16.02
N SER A 394 1.74 -7.31 17.03
CA SER A 394 1.68 -6.17 17.96
C SER A 394 2.01 -4.85 17.27
N ALA A 395 3.05 -4.83 16.42
CA ALA A 395 3.38 -3.67 15.61
C ALA A 395 2.24 -3.35 14.63
N LEU A 396 1.64 -4.37 14.01
CA LEU A 396 0.48 -4.20 13.14
C LEU A 396 -0.71 -3.57 13.88
N ASP A 397 -1.07 -4.08 15.05
CA ASP A 397 -2.17 -3.52 15.85
C ASP A 397 -1.91 -2.05 16.23
N PHE A 398 -0.66 -1.72 16.54
CA PHE A 398 -0.24 -0.34 16.80
C PHE A 398 -0.36 0.58 15.58
N ILE A 399 0.13 0.15 14.40
CA ILE A 399 -0.01 0.92 13.15
C ILE A 399 -1.48 1.19 12.86
N ARG A 400 -2.34 0.16 12.98
CA ARG A 400 -3.78 0.30 12.79
C ARG A 400 -4.35 1.36 13.71
N ASP A 401 -4.07 1.26 15.00
CA ASP A 401 -4.66 2.15 16.00
C ASP A 401 -4.17 3.60 15.83
N ILE A 402 -2.92 3.83 15.44
CA ILE A 402 -2.42 5.17 15.09
C ILE A 402 -3.08 5.69 13.81
N SER A 403 -3.15 4.91 12.73
CA SER A 403 -3.77 5.36 11.48
C SER A 403 -5.25 5.72 11.65
N LEU A 404 -5.98 4.97 12.49
CA LEU A 404 -7.40 5.20 12.73
C LEU A 404 -7.68 6.35 13.72
N LYS A 405 -6.82 6.56 14.73
CA LYS A 405 -6.99 7.63 15.73
C LYS A 405 -6.34 8.95 15.34
N GLY A 406 -5.18 8.88 14.68
CA GLY A 406 -4.40 10.03 14.20
C GLY A 406 -4.79 10.49 12.81
N GLY A 407 -6.05 10.24 12.39
CA GLY A 407 -6.60 10.83 11.18
C GLY A 407 -6.69 12.34 11.33
N MET A 408 -5.65 13.05 10.87
CA MET A 408 -5.78 14.45 10.46
C MET A 408 -6.71 14.57 9.26
#